data_AF-A0AAD6E009-F1
#
_entry.id   AF-A0AAD6E009-F1
#
_cell.length_a   1.000
_cell.length_b   1.000
_cell.length_c   1.000
_cell.angle_alpha   90.00
_cell.angle_beta   90.00
_cell.angle_gamma   90.00
#
_symmetry.space_group_name_H-M   'P 1'
#
loop_
_entity.id
_entity.type
_entity.pdbx_description
1 polymer ?
#
loop_
_entity_poly.entity_id
_entity_poly.type
_entity_poly.pdbx_seq_one_letter_code
_entity_poly.pdbx_strand_id
1 'polypeptide(L)'
;MSGILKGYFEGKGAIEDFVRSAGFMHWTIHRPPVFMTNYLPPSVRDYFPALAESYTLRTAMALEKRTMLLYPDDIGRFAAAALVELGRFSHRVIEIGGEALTAEQVARVNGREIVVDHIPRDVAERLTLSNPQIDPQL
;
A
#
# COMPACT_ATOMS: atom_id res chain seq x y z
N MET A 1 -12.43 -6.33 7.49
CA MET A 1 -12.28 -6.32 6.03
C MET A 1 -13.61 -6.23 5.31
N SER A 2 -13.88 -5.14 4.59
CA SER A 2 -14.99 -5.03 3.65
C SER A 2 -14.93 -6.21 2.68
N GLY A 3 -16.08 -6.75 2.27
CA GLY A 3 -16.13 -7.96 1.43
C GLY A 3 -15.34 -7.81 0.12
N ILE A 4 -15.25 -6.59 -0.42
CA ILE A 4 -14.52 -6.26 -1.65
C ILE A 4 -13.01 -6.38 -1.44
N LEU A 5 -12.46 -5.73 -0.40
CA LEU A 5 -11.01 -5.75 -0.17
C LEU A 5 -10.53 -7.15 0.27
N LYS A 6 -11.34 -7.86 1.06
CA LYS A 6 -11.10 -9.26 1.40
C LYS A 6 -11.00 -10.12 0.15
N GLY A 7 -12.00 -10.07 -0.73
CA GLY A 7 -12.01 -10.85 -1.96
C GLY A 7 -10.84 -10.50 -2.91
N TYR A 8 -10.44 -9.23 -2.96
CA TYR A 8 -9.28 -8.78 -3.71
C TYR A 8 -7.98 -9.46 -3.24
N PHE A 9 -7.71 -9.46 -1.92
CA PHE A 9 -6.51 -10.09 -1.37
C PHE A 9 -6.57 -11.62 -1.40
N GLU A 10 -7.74 -12.23 -1.22
CA GLU A 10 -7.92 -13.68 -1.38
C GLU A 10 -7.63 -14.11 -2.83
N GLY A 11 -8.12 -13.36 -3.82
CA GLY A 11 -7.80 -13.60 -5.23
C GLY A 11 -6.31 -13.52 -5.52
N LYS A 12 -5.61 -12.51 -4.96
CA LYS A 12 -4.14 -12.44 -5.06
C LYS A 12 -3.45 -13.62 -4.39
N GLY A 13 -3.87 -14.02 -3.20
CA GLY A 13 -3.34 -15.19 -2.49
C GLY A 13 -3.49 -16.48 -3.31
N ALA A 14 -4.66 -16.70 -3.90
CA ALA A 14 -4.90 -17.86 -4.76
C ALA A 14 -3.99 -17.88 -6.00
N ILE A 15 -3.73 -16.72 -6.62
CA ILE A 15 -2.78 -16.61 -7.74
C ILE A 15 -1.36 -16.95 -7.28
N GLU A 16 -0.94 -16.47 -6.11
CA GLU A 16 0.38 -16.79 -5.58
C GLU A 16 0.55 -18.30 -5.34
N ASP A 17 -0.46 -18.97 -4.78
CA ASP A 17 -0.43 -20.42 -4.56
C ASP A 17 -0.41 -21.21 -5.88
N PHE A 18 -1.15 -20.72 -6.87
CA PHE A 18 -1.07 -21.27 -8.22
C PHE A 18 0.35 -21.17 -8.78
N VAL A 19 0.99 -19.99 -8.70
CA VAL A 19 2.38 -19.80 -9.18
C VAL A 19 3.36 -20.74 -8.46
N ARG A 20 3.22 -20.90 -7.14
CA ARG A 20 4.06 -21.82 -6.35
C ARG A 20 3.92 -23.27 -6.77
N SER A 21 2.71 -23.69 -7.14
CA SER A 21 2.37 -25.09 -7.45
C SER A 21 2.48 -25.45 -8.94
N ALA A 22 2.56 -24.46 -9.83
CA ALA A 22 2.50 -24.64 -11.29
C ALA A 22 3.74 -25.30 -11.93
N GLY A 23 4.77 -25.65 -11.16
CA GLY A 23 5.96 -26.32 -11.69
C GLY A 23 6.88 -25.43 -12.52
N PHE A 24 6.74 -24.10 -12.45
CA PHE A 24 7.66 -23.18 -13.12
C PHE A 24 9.10 -23.38 -12.62
N MET A 25 10.04 -23.44 -13.58
CA MET A 25 11.46 -23.60 -13.28
C MET A 25 12.00 -22.45 -12.42
N HIS A 26 11.50 -21.23 -12.64
CA HIS A 26 11.80 -20.05 -11.84
C HIS A 26 10.53 -19.21 -11.68
N TRP A 27 10.29 -18.70 -10.47
CA TRP A 27 9.27 -17.69 -10.22
C TRP A 27 9.69 -16.77 -9.08
N THR A 28 9.16 -15.55 -9.10
CA THR A 28 9.35 -14.56 -8.03
C THR A 28 8.04 -13.80 -7.86
N ILE A 29 7.64 -13.61 -6.60
CA ILE A 29 6.42 -12.87 -6.24
C ILE A 29 6.85 -11.62 -5.48
N HIS A 30 6.59 -10.46 -6.04
CA HIS A 30 6.80 -9.18 -5.36
C HIS A 30 5.52 -8.73 -4.67
N ARG A 31 5.63 -8.39 -3.39
CA ARG A 31 4.55 -7.82 -2.58
C ARG A 31 4.92 -6.37 -2.24
N PRO A 32 4.52 -5.40 -3.08
CA PRO A 32 4.78 -4.00 -2.78
C PRO A 32 3.81 -3.46 -1.73
N PRO A 33 4.19 -2.39 -1.02
CA PRO A 33 3.38 -1.77 0.00
C PRO A 33 2.58 -0.60 -0.62
N VAL A 34 2.20 0.39 0.18
CA VAL A 34 1.53 1.61 -0.32
C VAL A 34 2.50 2.43 -1.16
N PHE A 35 2.02 3.05 -2.25
CA PHE A 35 2.88 3.83 -3.13
C PHE A 35 2.97 5.28 -2.66
N MET A 36 4.19 5.85 -2.71
CA MET A 36 4.41 7.28 -2.43
C MET A 36 3.58 8.17 -3.37
N THR A 37 3.39 7.74 -4.62
CA THR A 37 2.59 8.46 -5.62
C THR A 37 1.09 8.48 -5.31
N ASN A 38 0.58 7.64 -4.41
CA ASN A 38 -0.83 7.69 -4.00
C ASN A 38 -1.17 9.01 -3.28
N TYR A 39 -0.17 9.70 -2.72
CA TYR A 39 -0.33 11.02 -2.08
C TYR A 39 -0.20 12.19 -3.06
N LEU A 40 0.01 11.94 -4.36
CA LEU A 40 0.21 12.95 -5.39
C LEU A 40 -0.89 12.90 -6.48
N PRO A 41 -1.17 14.02 -7.18
CA PRO A 41 -2.06 13.99 -8.34
C PRO A 41 -1.55 13.07 -9.46
N PRO A 42 -2.46 12.37 -10.18
CA PRO A 42 -3.91 12.39 -10.00
C PRO A 42 -4.42 11.45 -8.90
N SER A 43 -3.64 10.45 -8.49
CA SER A 43 -4.05 9.34 -7.61
C SER A 43 -4.58 9.79 -6.25
N VAL A 44 -4.07 10.90 -5.72
CA VAL A 44 -4.52 11.47 -4.43
C VAL A 44 -6.02 11.75 -4.39
N ARG A 45 -6.67 12.02 -5.53
CA ARG A 45 -8.12 12.25 -5.58
C ARG A 45 -8.93 10.99 -5.25
N ASP A 46 -8.41 9.82 -5.61
CA ASP A 46 -9.07 8.55 -5.33
C ASP A 46 -8.69 8.01 -3.95
N TYR A 47 -7.42 8.17 -3.55
CA TYR A 47 -6.88 7.62 -2.29
C TYR A 47 -7.05 8.52 -1.07
N PHE A 48 -6.98 9.82 -1.24
CA PHE A 48 -7.06 10.79 -0.14
C PHE A 48 -7.80 12.05 -0.60
N PRO A 49 -9.12 11.98 -0.89
CA PRO A 49 -9.87 13.11 -1.47
C PRO A 49 -9.71 14.42 -0.68
N ALA A 50 -9.78 14.36 0.66
CA ALA A 50 -9.59 15.53 1.52
C ALA A 50 -8.17 16.11 1.46
N LEU A 51 -7.16 15.29 1.17
CA LEU A 51 -5.80 15.79 0.94
C LEU A 51 -5.74 16.57 -0.38
N ALA A 52 -6.42 16.07 -1.41
CA ALA A 52 -6.50 16.74 -2.71
C ALA A 52 -7.28 18.06 -2.66
N GLU A 53 -8.34 18.12 -1.87
CA GLU A 53 -9.29 19.25 -1.83
C GLU A 53 -8.89 20.33 -0.82
N SER A 54 -8.49 19.92 0.38
CA SER A 54 -8.33 20.82 1.54
C SER A 54 -7.03 20.59 2.31
N TYR A 55 -6.06 19.89 1.71
CA TYR A 55 -4.76 19.60 2.34
C TYR A 55 -4.90 18.91 3.71
N THR A 56 -5.93 18.07 3.87
CA THR A 56 -6.16 17.29 5.08
C THR A 56 -5.96 15.81 4.83
N LEU A 57 -4.93 15.22 5.42
CA LEU A 57 -4.70 13.77 5.40
C LEU A 57 -5.53 13.11 6.51
N ARG A 58 -6.68 12.54 6.12
CA ARG A 58 -7.54 11.80 7.05
C ARG A 58 -7.07 10.36 7.18
N THR A 59 -6.92 9.85 8.41
CA THR A 59 -6.47 8.47 8.64
C THR A 59 -7.08 7.87 9.91
N ALA A 60 -7.38 6.58 9.88
CA ALA A 60 -7.76 5.79 11.06
C ALA A 60 -6.56 5.04 11.67
N MET A 61 -5.36 5.18 11.10
CA MET A 61 -4.15 4.56 11.62
C MET A 61 -3.79 5.15 12.99
N ALA A 62 -3.23 4.31 13.87
CA ALA A 62 -2.68 4.78 15.14
C ALA A 62 -1.55 5.81 14.90
N LEU A 63 -1.42 6.77 15.82
CA LEU A 63 -0.46 7.89 15.72
C LEU A 63 0.98 7.44 15.41
N GLU A 64 1.43 6.40 16.09
CA GLU A 64 2.78 5.84 15.97
C GLU A 64 2.91 4.77 14.88
N LYS A 65 1.81 4.42 14.19
CA LYS A 65 1.85 3.40 13.15
C LYS A 65 2.66 3.93 11.97
N ARG A 66 3.75 3.20 11.67
CA ARG A 66 4.52 3.41 10.45
C ARG A 66 4.01 2.55 9.32
N THR A 67 3.73 3.18 8.19
CA THR A 67 3.35 2.53 6.94
C THR A 67 4.56 2.49 6.03
N MET A 68 4.89 1.29 5.55
CA MET A 68 5.93 1.14 4.53
C MET A 68 5.44 1.77 3.22
N LEU A 69 6.25 2.63 2.65
CA LEU A 69 6.00 3.32 1.38
C LEU A 69 7.05 2.91 0.37
N LEU A 70 6.67 2.89 -0.91
CA LEU A 70 7.56 2.59 -2.01
C LEU A 70 7.32 3.55 -3.17
N TYR A 71 8.39 3.98 -3.84
CA TYR A 71 8.26 4.69 -5.11
C TYR A 71 8.10 3.67 -6.25
N PRO A 72 7.08 3.78 -7.13
CA PRO A 72 6.77 2.74 -8.11
C PRO A 72 7.93 2.33 -9.03
N ASP A 73 8.84 3.25 -9.40
CA ASP A 73 9.99 2.92 -10.25
C ASP A 73 10.91 1.87 -9.62
N ASP A 74 10.94 1.77 -8.28
CA ASP A 74 11.72 0.74 -7.59
C ASP A 74 11.14 -0.66 -7.83
N ILE A 75 9.82 -0.78 -8.00
CA ILE A 75 9.18 -2.06 -8.37
C ILE A 75 9.73 -2.54 -9.72
N GLY A 76 9.86 -1.63 -10.70
CA GLY A 76 10.43 -1.94 -12.00
C GLY A 76 11.88 -2.43 -11.90
N ARG A 77 12.67 -1.84 -11.01
CA ARG A 77 14.05 -2.27 -10.73
C ARG A 77 14.11 -3.67 -10.13
N PHE A 78 13.28 -3.97 -9.12
CA PHE A 78 13.21 -5.30 -8.52
C PHE A 78 12.73 -6.36 -9.52
N ALA A 79 11.73 -6.03 -10.34
CA ALA A 79 11.23 -6.93 -11.38
C ALA A 79 12.30 -7.23 -12.45
N ALA A 80 13.02 -6.21 -12.91
CA ALA A 80 14.13 -6.39 -13.85
C ALA A 80 15.25 -7.26 -13.24
N ALA A 81 15.61 -7.02 -11.99
CA ALA A 81 16.61 -7.84 -11.28
C ALA A 81 16.16 -9.30 -11.15
N ALA A 82 14.88 -9.55 -10.84
CA ALA A 82 14.34 -10.91 -10.75
C ALA A 82 14.41 -11.68 -12.08
N LEU A 83 14.30 -11.00 -13.22
CA LEU A 83 14.41 -11.61 -14.55
C LEU A 83 15.85 -11.91 -14.96
N VAL A 84 16.82 -11.08 -14.55
CA VAL A 84 18.23 -11.21 -14.94
C VAL A 84 19.03 -12.07 -13.96
N GLU A 85 18.76 -11.95 -12.66
CA GLU A 85 19.48 -12.63 -11.58
C GLU A 85 18.68 -13.85 -11.08
N LEU A 86 18.22 -14.72 -11.98
CA LEU A 86 17.29 -15.83 -11.66
C LEU A 86 17.71 -16.63 -10.42
N GLY A 87 18.99 -16.98 -10.28
CA GLY A 87 19.49 -17.75 -9.13
C GLY A 87 19.29 -17.08 -7.77
N ARG A 88 19.27 -15.74 -7.73
CA ARG A 88 19.06 -14.96 -6.49
C ARG A 88 17.58 -14.86 -6.11
N PHE A 89 16.70 -14.82 -7.12
CA PHE A 89 15.27 -14.53 -6.94
C PHE A 89 14.34 -15.75 -7.13
N SER A 90 14.87 -16.89 -7.56
CA SER A 90 14.10 -18.10 -7.83
C SER A 90 13.36 -18.61 -6.60
N HIS A 91 12.07 -18.90 -6.77
CA HIS A 91 11.16 -19.43 -5.76
C HIS A 91 11.07 -18.55 -4.51
N ARG A 92 11.12 -17.23 -4.70
CA ARG A 92 11.04 -16.24 -3.60
C ARG A 92 9.76 -15.43 -3.64
N VAL A 93 9.21 -15.23 -2.45
CA VAL A 93 8.25 -14.18 -2.16
C VAL A 93 9.03 -13.06 -1.48
N ILE A 94 8.94 -11.84 -2.02
CA ILE A 94 9.74 -10.72 -1.56
C ILE A 94 8.82 -9.55 -1.26
N GLU A 95 8.83 -9.14 -0.01
CA GLU A 95 8.26 -7.88 0.43
C GLU A 95 9.25 -6.78 0.07
N ILE A 96 8.79 -5.80 -0.70
CA ILE A 96 9.61 -4.66 -1.12
C ILE A 96 9.11 -3.41 -0.41
N GLY A 97 10.02 -2.47 -0.13
CA GLY A 97 9.71 -1.26 0.63
C GLY A 97 10.85 -0.25 0.52
N GLY A 98 10.51 1.02 0.59
CA GLY A 98 11.47 2.13 0.59
C GLY A 98 11.61 2.73 1.98
N GLU A 99 10.54 3.34 2.49
CA GLU A 99 10.58 4.10 3.75
C GLU A 99 9.34 3.87 4.61
N ALA A 100 9.52 3.74 5.93
CA ALA A 100 8.44 3.52 6.89
C ALA A 100 8.12 4.79 7.68
N LEU A 101 7.00 5.44 7.33
CA LEU A 101 6.60 6.76 7.85
C LEU A 101 5.27 6.71 8.60
N THR A 102 5.13 7.55 9.63
CA THR A 102 3.82 7.87 10.23
C THR A 102 3.04 8.86 9.35
N ALA A 103 1.73 9.00 9.58
CA ALA A 103 0.91 9.98 8.85
C ALA A 103 1.43 11.42 9.00
N GLU A 104 1.88 11.78 10.20
CA GLU A 104 2.55 13.06 10.50
C GLU A 104 3.82 13.28 9.68
N GLN A 105 4.64 12.24 9.53
CA GLN A 105 5.86 12.34 8.72
C GLN A 105 5.53 12.50 7.23
N VAL A 106 4.52 11.78 6.72
CA VAL A 106 4.04 11.94 5.34
C VAL A 106 3.56 13.37 5.08
N ALA A 107 2.79 13.95 6.01
CA ALA A 107 2.28 15.31 5.90
C ALA A 107 3.39 16.38 5.79
N ARG A 108 4.54 16.15 6.44
CA ARG A 108 5.67 17.12 6.45
C ARG A 108 6.47 17.14 5.15
N VAL A 109 6.54 16.02 4.42
CA VAL A 109 7.38 15.89 3.22
C VAL A 109 6.83 16.68 2.03
N ASN A 110 5.54 17.01 2.03
CA ASN A 110 4.85 17.58 0.87
C ASN A 110 5.14 19.08 0.63
N GLY A 111 6.02 19.70 1.43
CA GLY A 111 6.43 21.11 1.25
C GLY A 111 5.32 22.14 1.46
N ARG A 112 4.14 21.70 1.91
CA ARG A 112 2.95 22.50 2.19
C ARG A 112 2.39 22.06 3.54
N GLU A 113 1.74 22.99 4.23
CA GLU A 113 1.05 22.68 5.48
C GLU A 113 -0.11 21.70 5.19
N ILE A 114 0.05 20.47 5.65
CA ILE A 114 -0.96 19.41 5.61
C ILE A 114 -1.39 19.12 7.03
N VAL A 115 -2.69 19.16 7.27
CA VAL A 115 -3.27 18.77 8.56
C VAL A 115 -3.51 17.27 8.56
N VAL A 116 -3.10 16.58 9.63
CA VAL A 116 -3.47 15.18 9.83
C VAL A 116 -4.72 15.12 10.72
N ASP A 117 -5.80 14.55 10.18
CA ASP A 117 -7.06 14.34 10.89
C ASP A 117 -7.21 12.86 11.25
N HIS A 118 -7.05 12.54 12.54
CA HIS A 118 -7.20 11.18 13.04
C HIS A 118 -8.66 10.84 13.27
N ILE A 119 -9.16 9.93 12.45
CA ILE A 119 -10.53 9.43 12.53
C ILE A 119 -10.66 8.57 13.79
N PRO A 120 -11.56 8.89 14.73
CA PRO A 120 -11.80 8.05 15.90
C PRO A 120 -12.19 6.63 15.51
N ARG A 121 -11.74 5.62 16.28
CA ARG A 121 -11.91 4.21 15.93
C ARG A 121 -13.37 3.82 15.69
N ASP A 122 -14.28 4.27 16.54
CA ASP A 122 -15.72 3.98 16.41
C ASP A 122 -16.31 4.56 15.10
N VAL A 123 -15.84 5.75 14.70
CA VAL A 123 -16.22 6.39 13.43
C VAL A 123 -15.63 5.59 12.26
N ALA A 124 -14.36 5.23 12.34
CA ALA A 124 -13.66 4.47 11.30
C ALA A 124 -14.32 3.10 11.08
N GLU A 125 -14.72 2.39 12.13
CA GLU A 125 -15.46 1.12 12.05
C GLU A 125 -16.75 1.26 11.22
N ARG A 126 -17.51 2.35 11.42
CA ARG A 126 -18.72 2.63 10.62
C ARG A 126 -18.40 2.96 9.16
N LEU A 127 -17.28 3.64 8.91
CA LEU A 127 -16.85 4.02 7.56
C LEU A 127 -16.35 2.82 6.74
N THR A 128 -15.97 1.70 7.35
CA THR A 128 -15.52 0.50 6.60
C THR A 128 -16.56 -0.04 5.61
N LEU A 129 -17.84 0.26 5.83
CA LEU A 129 -18.95 -0.17 4.99
C LEU A 129 -19.03 0.61 3.67
N SER A 130 -18.52 1.84 3.63
CA SER A 130 -18.65 2.76 2.50
C SER A 130 -17.31 3.27 1.97
N ASN A 131 -16.22 3.09 2.71
CA ASN A 131 -14.87 3.49 2.33
C ASN A 131 -13.89 2.31 2.46
N PRO A 132 -13.51 1.66 1.35
CA PRO A 132 -12.60 0.50 1.38
C PRO A 132 -11.18 0.85 1.82
N GLN A 133 -10.82 2.13 1.94
CA GLN A 133 -9.48 2.55 2.37
C GLN A 133 -9.36 2.67 3.88
N ILE A 134 -10.47 2.76 4.63
CA ILE A 134 -10.45 2.87 6.10
C ILE A 134 -10.24 1.51 6.75
N ASP A 135 -10.89 0.49 6.20
CA ASP A 135 -10.83 -0.89 6.67
C ASP A 135 -9.41 -1.47 6.84
N PRO A 136 -8.43 -1.29 5.93
CA PRO A 136 -7.06 -1.75 6.16
C PRO A 136 -6.26 -0.92 7.18
N GLN A 137 -6.83 0.16 7.74
CA GLN A 137 -6.17 1.02 8.72
C GLN A 137 -6.55 0.69 10.18
N LEU A 138 -7.56 -0.17 10.40
CA LEU A 138 -8.10 -0.53 11.71
C LEU A 138 -7.36 -1.69 12.40
#